data_AF-A0A2D7UDE0-F1
#
_entry.id   AF-A0A2D7UDE0-F1
#
_cell.length_a   1.000
_cell.length_b   1.000
_cell.length_c   1.000
_cell.angle_alpha   90.00
_cell.angle_beta   90.00
_cell.angle_gamma   90.00
#
_symmetry.space_group_name_H-M   'P 1'
#
loop_
_entity.id
_entity.type
_entity.pdbx_description
1 polymer ?
#
loop_
_entity_poly.entity_id
_entity_poly.type
_entity_poly.pdbx_seq_one_letter_code
_entity_poly.pdbx_strand_id
1 'polypeptide(L)'
;MNMQLANTIDSVATNFEKLSQRKATSLRGSLFDLSVTSIHQPEFDKGAVFKIAERLIQKHNTNSRDTSLNYELEEAVFKGSARMVNDVQNRPTWAESLKEKLEEFQRLQFGWDGPGSIPVIKENANLAKTLLERLFKNDFPVPSVFPIGDGTLQIEWHYGEKYLEFEIISENEVNAFWRDNSTNEEREELLSTEPNNFGPWLDLLTR
;
A
#
# COMPACT_ATOMS: atom_id res chain seq x y z
N MET A 1 -9.49 27.42 -0.74
CA MET A 1 -9.74 26.04 -0.29
C MET A 1 -10.17 25.23 -1.50
N ASN A 2 -9.45 24.16 -1.83
CA ASN A 2 -9.65 23.44 -3.10
C ASN A 2 -11.02 22.72 -3.09
N MET A 3 -11.77 22.83 -4.18
CA MET A 3 -13.17 22.36 -4.25
C MET A 3 -13.28 20.83 -4.05
N GLN A 4 -12.24 20.09 -4.45
CA GLN A 4 -12.14 18.65 -4.21
C GLN A 4 -11.93 18.30 -2.73
N LEU A 5 -11.12 19.08 -1.99
CA LEU A 5 -10.89 18.86 -0.56
C LEU A 5 -12.18 19.08 0.25
N ALA A 6 -12.97 20.09 -0.13
CA ALA A 6 -14.28 20.34 0.49
C ALA A 6 -15.24 19.16 0.27
N ASN A 7 -15.32 18.63 -0.95
CA ASN A 7 -16.16 17.47 -1.27
C ASN A 7 -15.72 16.19 -0.55
N THR A 8 -14.41 15.98 -0.38
CA THR A 8 -13.88 14.85 0.40
C THR A 8 -14.25 14.99 1.87
N ILE A 9 -14.11 16.18 2.45
CA ILE A 9 -14.49 16.46 3.85
C ILE A 9 -15.99 16.25 4.06
N ASP A 10 -16.83 16.72 3.14
CA ASP A 10 -18.29 16.56 3.23
C ASP A 10 -18.73 15.10 3.07
N SER A 11 -18.05 14.32 2.22
CA SER A 11 -18.28 12.88 2.07
C SER A 11 -17.89 12.10 3.32
N VAL A 12 -16.74 12.41 3.92
CA VAL A 12 -16.27 11.81 5.18
C VAL A 12 -17.24 12.14 6.31
N ALA A 13 -17.67 13.40 6.43
CA ALA A 13 -18.62 13.84 7.45
C ALA A 13 -19.99 13.17 7.29
N THR A 14 -20.49 13.05 6.06
CA THR A 14 -21.78 12.40 5.76
C THR A 14 -21.75 10.90 6.08
N ASN A 15 -20.64 10.21 5.79
CA ASN A 15 -20.49 8.79 6.10
C ASN A 15 -20.35 8.56 7.61
N PHE A 16 -19.63 9.44 8.33
CA PHE A 16 -19.53 9.38 9.78
C PHE A 16 -20.89 9.59 10.46
N GLU A 17 -21.72 10.49 9.95
CA GLU A 17 -23.08 10.76 10.45
C GLU A 17 -24.05 9.61 10.16
N LYS A 18 -23.90 8.90 9.04
CA LYS A 18 -24.64 7.65 8.76
C LYS A 18 -24.21 6.49 9.65
N LEU A 19 -22.93 6.44 10.05
CA LEU A 19 -22.38 5.41 10.92
C LEU A 19 -22.78 5.61 12.38
N SER A 20 -22.81 6.86 12.87
CA SER A 20 -23.26 7.17 14.23
C SER A 20 -24.75 6.92 14.46
N GLN A 21 -25.57 6.97 13.41
CA GLN A 21 -27.00 6.64 13.46
C GLN A 21 -27.30 5.13 13.44
N ARG A 22 -26.33 4.29 13.04
CA ARG A 22 -26.43 2.83 13.15
C ARG A 22 -25.88 2.43 14.52
N LYS A 23 -26.69 1.76 15.35
CA LYS A 23 -26.30 1.29 16.70
C LYS A 23 -24.86 0.73 16.71
N ALA A 24 -24.12 1.11 17.76
CA ALA A 24 -22.66 1.13 17.92
C ALA A 24 -21.89 -0.20 17.79
N THR A 25 -22.32 -1.15 16.97
CA THR A 25 -21.73 -2.49 16.94
C THR A 25 -20.71 -2.74 15.82
N SER A 26 -20.37 -1.76 14.97
CA SER A 26 -19.27 -1.95 14.01
C SER A 26 -18.66 -0.63 13.50
N LEU A 27 -17.95 0.09 14.38
CA LEU A 27 -17.10 1.23 14.01
C LEU A 27 -15.68 0.78 13.56
N ARG A 28 -15.24 -0.43 13.93
CA ARG A 28 -13.89 -0.94 13.63
C ARG A 28 -13.64 -1.21 12.13
N GLY A 29 -14.65 -1.66 11.38
CA GLY A 29 -14.49 -1.99 9.96
C GLY A 29 -14.47 -0.76 9.04
N SER A 30 -15.21 0.30 9.39
CA SER A 30 -15.47 1.40 8.47
C SER A 30 -14.39 2.50 8.45
N LEU A 31 -13.58 2.62 9.50
CA LEU A 31 -12.45 3.57 9.53
C LEU A 31 -11.27 3.12 8.65
N PHE A 32 -11.15 1.82 8.40
CA PHE A 32 -10.15 1.27 7.46
C PHE A 32 -10.42 1.71 6.02
N ASP A 33 -11.69 1.80 5.61
CA ASP A 33 -12.09 2.08 4.21
C ASP A 33 -11.85 3.54 3.79
N LEU A 34 -11.90 4.47 4.76
CA LEU A 34 -11.61 5.90 4.55
C LEU A 34 -10.12 6.19 4.34
N SER A 35 -9.23 5.28 4.74
CA SER A 35 -7.78 5.48 4.67
C SER A 35 -7.21 5.28 3.27
N VAL A 36 -7.87 4.50 2.42
CA VAL A 36 -7.32 4.05 1.12
C VAL A 36 -7.52 5.08 0.01
N THR A 37 -8.57 5.92 0.08
CA THR A 37 -8.98 6.77 -1.04
C THR A 37 -8.36 8.17 -1.10
N SER A 38 -7.50 8.56 -0.15
CA SER A 38 -6.86 9.91 -0.12
C SER A 38 -5.34 9.94 -0.28
N ILE A 39 -4.69 8.80 -0.57
CA ILE A 39 -3.21 8.66 -0.50
C ILE A 39 -2.48 9.15 -1.78
N HIS A 40 -2.96 10.19 -2.47
CA HIS A 40 -2.32 10.66 -3.71
C HIS A 40 -2.10 12.17 -3.84
N GLN A 41 -2.06 12.93 -2.73
CA GLN A 41 -1.69 14.35 -2.79
C GLN A 41 -0.41 14.67 -1.99
N PRO A 42 0.57 15.36 -2.60
CA PRO A 42 1.88 15.63 -2.00
C PRO A 42 1.88 16.73 -0.92
N GLU A 43 0.74 17.36 -0.62
CA GLU A 43 0.62 18.37 0.44
C GLU A 43 -0.42 17.93 1.48
N PHE A 44 -0.02 16.97 2.30
CA PHE A 44 -0.82 16.48 3.42
C PHE A 44 -0.67 17.44 4.61
N ASP A 45 -1.55 18.44 4.72
CA ASP A 45 -1.58 19.38 5.85
C ASP A 45 -2.05 18.69 7.14
N LYS A 46 -1.09 18.34 7.99
CA LYS A 46 -1.30 17.75 9.33
C LYS A 46 -2.28 18.55 10.18
N GLY A 47 -2.31 19.88 10.02
CA GLY A 47 -3.22 20.77 10.75
C GLY A 47 -4.68 20.63 10.32
N ALA A 48 -4.94 20.25 9.07
CA ALA A 48 -6.29 20.06 8.56
C ALA A 48 -6.94 18.79 9.12
N VAL A 49 -6.20 17.67 9.18
CA VAL A 49 -6.69 16.39 9.74
C VAL A 49 -6.97 16.53 11.23
N PHE A 50 -6.09 17.18 11.99
CA PHE A 50 -6.29 17.43 13.41
C PHE A 50 -7.54 18.30 13.66
N LYS A 51 -7.74 19.35 12.87
CA LYS A 51 -8.95 20.20 12.97
C LYS A 51 -10.24 19.47 12.61
N ILE A 52 -10.20 18.53 11.66
CA ILE A 52 -11.35 17.69 11.29
C ILE A 52 -11.68 16.72 12.43
N ALA A 53 -10.66 16.06 12.99
CA ALA A 53 -10.81 15.19 14.16
C ALA A 53 -11.38 15.96 15.36
N GLU A 54 -10.83 17.13 15.69
CA GLU A 54 -11.33 17.99 16.77
C GLU A 54 -12.78 18.43 16.54
N ARG A 55 -13.15 18.80 15.30
CA ARG A 55 -14.54 19.18 14.97
C ARG A 55 -15.51 18.00 15.08
N LEU A 56 -15.10 16.80 14.71
CA LEU A 56 -15.93 15.59 14.85
C LEU A 56 -16.12 15.22 16.32
N ILE A 57 -15.08 15.34 17.14
CA ILE A 57 -15.13 15.14 18.60
C ILE A 57 -16.04 16.20 19.25
N GLN A 58 -15.90 17.48 18.90
CA GLN A 58 -16.75 18.55 19.42
C GLN A 58 -18.22 18.40 19.01
N LYS A 59 -18.51 18.01 17.76
CA LYS A 59 -19.89 17.78 17.26
C LYS A 59 -20.55 16.57 17.95
N HIS A 60 -19.78 15.57 18.38
CA HIS A 60 -20.31 14.43 19.14
C HIS A 60 -20.50 14.73 20.64
N ASN A 61 -19.62 15.55 21.22
CA ASN A 61 -19.67 15.92 22.65
C ASN A 61 -20.86 16.83 23.01
N THR A 62 -21.50 17.51 22.05
CA THR A 62 -22.67 18.36 22.35
C THR A 62 -23.97 17.58 22.56
N ASN A 63 -24.02 16.27 22.27
CA ASN A 63 -25.25 15.46 22.34
C ASN A 63 -25.17 14.15 23.12
N SER A 64 -24.01 13.77 23.68
CA SER A 64 -23.87 12.53 24.46
C SER A 64 -23.44 12.82 25.90
N ARG A 65 -24.24 12.37 26.88
CA ARG A 65 -23.83 12.30 28.30
C ARG A 65 -22.99 11.05 28.61
N ASP A 66 -22.73 10.21 27.62
CA ASP A 66 -22.02 8.95 27.81
C ASP A 66 -20.52 9.15 27.59
N THR A 67 -19.82 9.42 28.69
CA THR A 67 -18.39 9.71 28.70
C THR A 67 -17.54 8.54 28.21
N SER A 68 -18.02 7.29 28.34
CA SER A 68 -17.25 6.10 27.95
C SER A 68 -17.06 5.99 26.44
N LEU A 69 -18.08 6.32 25.66
CA LEU A 69 -18.05 6.31 24.19
C LEU A 69 -17.13 7.40 23.63
N ASN A 70 -17.04 8.54 24.32
CA ASN A 70 -16.17 9.64 23.89
C ASN A 70 -14.68 9.28 24.07
N TYR A 71 -14.32 8.58 25.16
CA TYR A 71 -12.95 8.09 25.35
C TYR A 71 -12.55 7.05 24.30
N GLU A 72 -13.42 6.11 23.94
CA GLU A 72 -13.12 5.10 22.93
C GLU A 72 -12.94 5.72 21.52
N LEU A 73 -13.74 6.73 21.17
CA LEU A 73 -13.61 7.44 19.90
C LEU A 73 -12.34 8.30 19.85
N GLU A 74 -12.04 9.03 20.92
CA GLU A 74 -10.79 9.81 21.03
C GLU A 74 -9.57 8.90 20.95
N GLU A 75 -9.60 7.75 21.63
CA GLU A 75 -8.52 6.76 21.59
C GLU A 75 -8.37 6.13 20.20
N ALA A 76 -9.47 5.82 19.50
CA ALA A 76 -9.43 5.27 18.15
C ALA A 76 -8.89 6.27 17.12
N VAL A 77 -9.32 7.54 17.19
CA VAL A 77 -8.83 8.62 16.31
C VAL A 77 -7.37 8.94 16.60
N PHE A 78 -6.97 8.97 17.87
CA PHE A 78 -5.58 9.17 18.28
C PHE A 78 -4.69 8.01 17.81
N LYS A 79 -5.10 6.75 18.02
CA LYS A 79 -4.35 5.58 17.54
C LYS A 79 -4.27 5.53 16.02
N GLY A 80 -5.35 5.87 15.31
CA GLY A 80 -5.35 5.95 13.85
C GLY A 80 -4.42 7.04 13.31
N SER A 81 -4.45 8.22 13.92
CA SER A 81 -3.58 9.35 13.57
C SER A 81 -2.11 9.07 13.90
N ALA A 82 -1.83 8.48 15.07
CA ALA A 82 -0.49 8.10 15.48
C ALA A 82 0.10 7.01 14.57
N ARG A 83 -0.71 6.04 14.14
CA ARG A 83 -0.30 5.04 13.14
C ARG A 83 0.01 5.67 11.79
N MET A 84 -0.85 6.57 11.28
CA MET A 84 -0.57 7.31 10.04
C MET A 84 0.70 8.16 10.11
N VAL A 85 0.91 8.87 11.22
CA VAL A 85 2.12 9.69 11.41
C VAL A 85 3.37 8.80 11.47
N ASN A 86 3.31 7.64 12.15
CA ASN A 86 4.41 6.68 12.16
C ASN A 86 4.66 6.04 10.79
N ASP A 87 3.61 5.67 10.03
CA ASP A 87 3.76 5.10 8.69
C ASP A 87 4.35 6.12 7.70
N VAL A 88 4.06 7.42 7.87
CA VAL A 88 4.67 8.50 7.07
C VAL A 88 6.11 8.78 7.50
N GLN A 89 6.42 8.74 8.80
CA GLN A 89 7.77 9.00 9.33
C GLN A 89 8.73 7.82 9.13
N ASN A 90 8.21 6.59 9.10
CA ASN A 90 8.98 5.36 8.91
C ASN A 90 8.82 4.79 7.51
N ARG A 91 8.49 5.61 6.49
CA ARG A 91 8.60 5.14 5.11
C ARG A 91 10.04 4.70 4.91
N PRO A 92 10.27 3.40 4.68
CA PRO A 92 11.63 2.93 4.57
C PRO A 92 12.24 3.56 3.32
N THR A 93 13.50 4.01 3.42
CA THR A 93 14.20 4.76 2.38
C THR A 93 14.20 4.04 1.02
N TRP A 94 14.03 2.72 1.01
CA TRP A 94 13.89 1.94 -0.20
C TRP A 94 12.66 2.31 -1.04
N ALA A 95 11.57 2.81 -0.45
CA ALA A 95 10.35 3.12 -1.19
C ALA A 95 10.55 4.29 -2.16
N GLU A 96 11.34 5.29 -1.75
CA GLU A 96 11.71 6.41 -2.61
C GLU A 96 12.69 5.95 -3.70
N SER A 97 13.74 5.20 -3.33
CA SER A 97 14.70 4.66 -4.31
C SER A 97 14.04 3.70 -5.31
N LEU A 98 13.05 2.92 -4.88
CA LEU A 98 12.27 2.04 -5.75
C LEU A 98 11.45 2.86 -6.74
N LYS A 99 10.76 3.91 -6.26
CA LYS A 99 9.99 4.81 -7.13
C LYS A 99 10.89 5.39 -8.22
N GLU A 100 12.07 5.88 -7.86
CA GLU A 100 13.04 6.44 -8.82
C GLU A 100 13.47 5.40 -9.86
N LYS A 101 13.76 4.16 -9.45
CA LYS A 101 14.08 3.05 -10.37
C LYS A 101 12.93 2.73 -11.33
N LEU A 102 11.70 2.61 -10.82
CA LEU A 102 10.53 2.32 -11.65
C LEU A 102 10.26 3.42 -12.67
N GLU A 103 10.53 4.67 -12.32
CA GLU A 103 10.46 5.80 -13.25
C GLU A 103 11.61 5.79 -14.27
N GLU A 104 12.81 5.35 -13.88
CA GLU A 104 13.93 5.15 -14.80
C GLU A 104 13.61 4.07 -15.84
N PHE A 105 13.03 2.94 -15.41
CA PHE A 105 12.67 1.84 -16.31
C PHE A 105 11.64 2.24 -17.37
N GLN A 106 10.70 3.11 -17.02
CA GLN A 106 9.73 3.69 -17.96
C GLN A 106 10.35 4.68 -18.95
N ARG A 107 11.56 5.18 -18.68
CA ARG A 107 12.30 6.13 -19.53
C ARG A 107 13.44 5.47 -20.32
N LEU A 108 13.58 4.15 -20.24
CA LEU A 108 14.54 3.43 -21.06
C LEU A 108 14.31 3.75 -22.54
N GLN A 109 15.36 3.62 -23.35
CA GLN A 109 15.23 3.83 -24.79
C GLN A 109 14.75 2.53 -25.44
N PHE A 110 14.03 2.64 -26.56
CA PHE A 110 13.79 1.46 -27.40
C PHE A 110 15.13 0.84 -27.80
N GLY A 111 15.28 -0.47 -27.64
CA GLY A 111 16.51 -1.19 -27.91
C GLY A 111 17.52 -1.25 -26.75
N TRP A 112 17.15 -0.84 -25.53
CA TRP A 112 18.04 -0.77 -24.37
C TRP A 112 18.70 -2.12 -23.99
N ASP A 113 18.01 -3.24 -24.23
CA ASP A 113 18.49 -4.62 -24.00
C ASP A 113 18.61 -5.40 -25.33
N GLY A 114 18.89 -4.69 -26.41
CA GLY A 114 18.98 -5.27 -27.76
C GLY A 114 17.70 -5.12 -28.59
N PRO A 115 17.72 -5.61 -29.84
CA PRO A 115 16.68 -5.31 -30.82
C PRO A 115 15.28 -5.69 -30.36
N GLY A 116 14.35 -4.74 -30.42
CA GLY A 116 12.95 -4.96 -30.06
C GLY A 116 12.63 -4.72 -28.59
N SER A 117 13.64 -4.51 -27.74
CA SER A 117 13.37 -4.22 -26.33
C SER A 117 12.65 -2.88 -26.14
N ILE A 118 11.65 -2.86 -25.27
CA ILE A 118 10.85 -1.68 -24.97
C ILE A 118 11.03 -1.27 -23.50
N PRO A 119 10.72 0.00 -23.16
CA PRO A 119 10.71 0.44 -21.77
C PRO A 119 9.63 -0.28 -20.97
N VAL A 120 9.78 -0.33 -19.65
CA VAL A 120 8.77 -0.96 -18.79
C VAL A 120 7.43 -0.27 -18.96
N ILE A 121 6.39 -1.08 -19.14
CA ILE A 121 5.02 -0.61 -19.29
C ILE A 121 4.55 0.03 -17.97
N LYS A 122 3.90 1.18 -18.06
CA LYS A 122 3.50 1.98 -16.90
C LYS A 122 2.61 1.21 -15.92
N GLU A 123 1.69 0.42 -16.45
CA GLU A 123 0.76 -0.41 -15.70
C GLU A 123 1.53 -1.45 -14.85
N ASN A 124 2.55 -2.10 -15.45
CA ASN A 124 3.41 -3.06 -14.76
C ASN A 124 4.24 -2.39 -13.65
N ALA A 125 4.79 -1.19 -13.91
CA ALA A 125 5.51 -0.43 -12.89
C ALA A 125 4.61 0.00 -11.72
N ASN A 126 3.35 0.39 -11.99
CA ASN A 126 2.39 0.77 -10.95
C ASN A 126 1.96 -0.43 -10.10
N LEU A 127 1.79 -1.60 -10.73
CA LEU A 127 1.51 -2.84 -10.03
C LEU A 127 2.69 -3.24 -9.14
N ALA A 128 3.92 -3.17 -9.65
CA ALA A 128 5.14 -3.44 -8.87
C ALA A 128 5.21 -2.59 -7.61
N LYS A 129 5.00 -1.28 -7.77
CA LYS A 129 4.95 -0.34 -6.66
C LYS A 129 3.88 -0.72 -5.64
N THR A 130 2.66 -1.02 -6.10
CA THR A 130 1.52 -1.38 -5.24
C THR A 130 1.77 -2.69 -4.48
N LEU A 131 2.33 -3.69 -5.15
CA LEU A 131 2.72 -4.95 -4.52
C LEU A 131 3.78 -4.71 -3.45
N LEU A 132 4.84 -3.97 -3.76
CA LEU A 132 5.91 -3.70 -2.81
C LEU A 132 5.46 -2.86 -1.61
N GLU A 133 4.62 -1.85 -1.81
CA GLU A 133 4.02 -1.06 -0.71
C GLU A 133 3.11 -1.92 0.20
N ARG A 134 2.48 -2.97 -0.33
CA ARG A 134 1.58 -3.86 0.45
C ARG A 134 2.30 -5.03 1.11
N LEU A 135 3.27 -5.60 0.41
CA LEU A 135 3.95 -6.84 0.78
C LEU A 135 5.15 -6.60 1.69
N PHE A 136 5.80 -5.44 1.56
CA PHE A 136 6.98 -5.18 2.35
C PHE A 136 6.63 -5.07 3.83
N LYS A 137 7.24 -5.97 4.62
CA LYS A 137 7.32 -5.87 6.08
C LYS A 137 8.79 -5.69 6.44
N ASN A 138 9.07 -4.96 7.51
CA ASN A 138 10.45 -4.64 7.94
C ASN A 138 11.35 -5.87 8.16
N ASP A 139 10.76 -7.07 8.26
CA ASP A 139 11.48 -8.32 8.53
C ASP A 139 11.96 -9.05 7.26
N PHE A 140 11.59 -8.59 6.06
CA PHE A 140 12.06 -9.17 4.79
C PHE A 140 13.22 -8.37 4.20
N PRO A 141 14.15 -9.03 3.47
CA PRO A 141 15.15 -8.30 2.69
C PRO A 141 14.46 -7.40 1.66
N VAL A 142 15.08 -6.24 1.39
CA VAL A 142 14.62 -5.36 0.32
C VAL A 142 14.81 -6.08 -1.02
N PRO A 143 13.75 -6.19 -1.84
CA PRO A 143 13.88 -6.85 -3.13
C PRO A 143 14.71 -6.04 -4.11
N SER A 144 15.35 -6.75 -5.04
CA SER A 144 15.84 -6.17 -6.28
C SER A 144 14.69 -6.06 -7.28
N VAL A 145 14.77 -5.08 -8.18
CA VAL A 145 13.83 -4.92 -9.28
C VAL A 145 14.60 -4.75 -10.59
N PHE A 146 14.13 -5.42 -11.63
CA PHE A 146 14.77 -5.44 -12.95
C PHE A 146 13.73 -5.25 -14.07
N PRO A 147 14.03 -4.43 -15.08
CA PRO A 147 13.23 -4.39 -16.30
C PRO A 147 13.52 -5.62 -17.17
N ILE A 148 12.52 -6.12 -17.90
CA ILE A 148 12.69 -7.14 -18.93
C ILE A 148 12.43 -6.50 -20.30
N GLY A 149 13.13 -6.97 -21.32
CA GLY A 149 13.12 -6.36 -22.66
C GLY A 149 11.73 -6.29 -23.32
N ASP A 150 10.76 -7.09 -22.93
CA ASP A 150 9.40 -7.07 -23.47
C ASP A 150 8.47 -6.05 -22.77
N GLY A 151 9.00 -5.26 -21.84
CA GLY A 151 8.26 -4.26 -21.07
C GLY A 151 7.66 -4.77 -19.77
N THR A 152 7.89 -6.04 -19.40
CA THR A 152 7.58 -6.58 -18.08
C THR A 152 8.64 -6.17 -17.05
N LEU A 153 8.40 -6.54 -15.79
CA LEU A 153 9.27 -6.21 -14.67
C LEU A 153 9.39 -7.39 -13.73
N GLN A 154 10.60 -7.64 -13.25
CA GLN A 154 10.91 -8.69 -12.29
C GLN A 154 11.21 -8.09 -10.91
N ILE A 155 10.69 -8.73 -9.87
CA ILE A 155 10.97 -8.43 -8.47
C ILE A 155 11.60 -9.68 -7.85
N GLU A 156 12.77 -9.54 -7.24
CA GLU A 156 13.53 -10.66 -6.72
C GLU A 156 13.93 -10.49 -5.26
N TRP A 157 13.84 -11.59 -4.52
CA TRP A 157 14.41 -11.72 -3.18
C TRP A 157 15.41 -12.87 -3.16
N HIS A 158 16.59 -12.59 -2.62
CA HIS A 158 17.55 -13.61 -2.22
C HIS A 158 17.65 -13.62 -0.69
N TYR A 159 17.43 -14.77 -0.08
CA TYR A 159 17.54 -14.95 1.37
C TYR A 159 18.18 -16.29 1.71
N GLY A 160 19.48 -16.27 2.00
CA GLY A 160 20.26 -17.49 2.19
C GLY A 160 20.29 -18.34 0.90
N GLU A 161 19.92 -19.61 1.01
CA GLU A 161 19.83 -20.56 -0.11
C GLU A 161 18.51 -20.47 -0.88
N LYS A 162 17.65 -19.50 -0.53
CA LYS A 162 16.32 -19.35 -1.12
C LYS A 162 16.27 -18.16 -2.06
N TYR A 163 15.54 -18.37 -3.15
CA TYR A 163 15.26 -17.39 -4.19
C TYR A 163 13.75 -17.30 -4.39
N LEU A 164 13.23 -16.08 -4.46
CA LEU A 164 11.84 -15.81 -4.84
C LEU A 164 11.84 -14.72 -5.90
N GLU A 165 11.03 -14.93 -6.92
CA GLU A 165 10.87 -14.06 -8.07
C GLU A 165 9.38 -13.85 -8.35
N PHE A 166 9.02 -12.61 -8.64
CA PHE A 166 7.74 -12.24 -9.23
C PHE A 166 8.00 -11.50 -10.54
N GLU A 167 7.61 -12.09 -11.66
CA GLU A 167 7.59 -11.43 -12.96
C GLU A 167 6.17 -10.89 -13.22
N ILE A 168 6.06 -9.57 -13.34
CA ILE A 168 4.81 -8.88 -13.64
C ILE A 168 4.60 -8.87 -15.15
N ILE A 169 3.88 -9.89 -15.62
CA ILE A 169 3.56 -10.07 -17.04
C ILE A 169 2.56 -9.00 -17.49
N SER A 170 1.53 -8.74 -16.67
CA SER A 170 0.49 -7.76 -16.97
C SER A 170 -0.17 -7.21 -15.70
N GLU A 171 -1.13 -6.29 -15.86
CA GLU A 171 -1.91 -5.71 -14.74
C GLU A 171 -2.66 -6.76 -13.89
N ASN A 172 -2.91 -7.95 -14.44
CA ASN A 172 -3.72 -8.99 -13.77
C ASN A 172 -3.00 -10.32 -13.58
N GLU A 173 -1.75 -10.43 -14.04
CA GLU A 173 -1.02 -11.70 -14.08
C GLU A 173 0.43 -11.52 -13.68
N VAL A 174 0.87 -12.35 -12.73
CA VAL A 174 2.24 -12.40 -12.21
C VAL A 174 2.72 -13.84 -12.25
N ASN A 175 3.88 -14.11 -12.86
CA ASN A 175 4.54 -15.40 -12.67
C ASN A 175 5.31 -15.37 -11.36
N ALA A 176 5.04 -16.32 -10.48
CA ALA A 176 5.79 -16.49 -9.24
C ALA A 176 6.69 -17.72 -9.35
N PHE A 177 7.98 -17.53 -9.09
CA PHE A 177 8.96 -18.61 -9.06
C PHE A 177 9.70 -18.60 -7.72
N TRP A 178 9.86 -19.77 -7.13
CA TRP A 178 10.61 -19.96 -5.89
C TRP A 178 11.52 -21.17 -5.99
N ARG A 179 12.72 -21.07 -5.42
CA ARG A 179 13.69 -22.15 -5.32
C ARG A 179 14.37 -22.16 -3.95
N ASP A 180 14.63 -23.35 -3.43
CA ASP A 180 15.53 -23.59 -2.30
C ASP A 180 16.68 -24.49 -2.75
N ASN A 181 17.89 -23.93 -2.81
CA ASN A 181 19.08 -24.65 -3.25
C ASN A 181 19.54 -25.72 -2.25
N SER A 182 19.14 -25.63 -0.97
CA SER A 182 19.52 -26.59 0.05
C SER A 182 18.77 -27.92 -0.07
N THR A 183 17.53 -27.86 -0.54
CA THR A 183 16.65 -29.02 -0.75
C THR A 183 16.49 -29.37 -2.23
N ASN A 184 16.90 -28.48 -3.13
CA ASN A 184 16.67 -28.56 -4.58
C ASN A 184 15.15 -28.63 -4.91
N GLU A 185 14.33 -27.97 -4.09
CA GLU A 185 12.90 -27.77 -4.34
C GLU A 185 12.66 -26.51 -5.16
N GLU A 186 11.68 -26.58 -6.06
CA GLU A 186 11.26 -25.47 -6.91
C GLU A 186 9.73 -25.42 -6.99
N ARG A 187 9.19 -24.21 -7.17
CA ARG A 187 7.77 -23.94 -7.39
C ARG A 187 7.62 -22.83 -8.41
N GLU A 188 6.66 -22.97 -9.30
CA GLU A 188 6.29 -21.95 -10.28
C GLU A 188 4.78 -21.92 -10.44
N GLU A 189 4.18 -20.73 -10.45
CA GLU A 189 2.73 -20.55 -10.61
C GLU A 189 2.38 -19.18 -11.19
N LEU A 190 1.37 -19.16 -12.08
CA LEU A 190 0.72 -17.92 -12.50
C LEU A 190 -0.30 -17.48 -11.45
N LEU A 191 -0.09 -16.30 -10.88
CA LEU A 191 -0.94 -15.69 -9.87
C LEU A 191 -1.78 -14.56 -10.48
N SER A 192 -3.02 -14.44 -10.02
CA SER A 192 -3.74 -13.18 -10.18
C SER A 192 -3.19 -12.12 -9.22
N THR A 193 -3.43 -10.84 -9.53
CA THR A 193 -2.90 -9.70 -8.75
C THR A 193 -3.66 -9.39 -7.46
N GLU A 194 -4.50 -10.33 -7.02
CA GLU A 194 -5.18 -10.27 -5.72
C GLU A 194 -4.16 -10.35 -4.58
N PRO A 195 -4.16 -9.40 -3.62
CA PRO A 195 -3.11 -9.28 -2.60
C PRO A 195 -2.86 -10.54 -1.76
N ASN A 196 -3.89 -11.36 -1.55
CA ASN A 196 -3.81 -12.56 -0.73
C ASN A 196 -2.99 -13.69 -1.39
N ASN A 197 -2.71 -13.60 -2.69
CA ASN A 197 -1.97 -14.63 -3.42
C ASN A 197 -0.47 -14.60 -3.14
N PHE A 198 0.08 -13.45 -2.73
CA PHE A 198 1.53 -13.25 -2.61
C PHE A 198 2.09 -13.62 -1.23
N GLY A 199 1.27 -13.54 -0.18
CA GLY A 199 1.69 -13.85 1.20
C GLY A 199 2.29 -15.25 1.36
N PRO A 200 1.64 -16.31 0.86
CA PRO A 200 2.17 -17.67 0.92
C PRO A 200 3.56 -17.86 0.28
N TRP A 201 3.89 -17.07 -0.74
CA TRP A 201 5.19 -17.10 -1.42
C TRP A 201 6.28 -16.43 -0.59
N LEU A 202 5.98 -15.28 0.02
CA LEU A 202 6.91 -14.58 0.91
C LEU A 202 7.24 -15.41 2.16
N ASP A 203 6.26 -16.15 2.67
CA ASP A 203 6.46 -17.09 3.78
C ASP A 203 7.53 -18.15 3.46
N LEU A 204 7.71 -18.53 2.19
CA LEU A 204 8.72 -19.52 1.80
C LEU A 204 10.15 -19.02 2.06
N LEU A 205 10.38 -17.70 2.00
CA LEU A 205 11.70 -17.11 2.27
C LEU A 205 12.14 -17.28 3.73
N THR A 206 11.20 -17.30 4.67
CA THR A 206 11.53 -17.25 6.12
C THR A 206 11.37 -18.58 6.85
N ARG A 207 10.79 -19.60 6.20
CA ARG A 207 10.56 -20.93 6.78
C ARG A 207 11.79 -21.81 6.93
#